data_AF-A0A9E1BFW0-F1
#
_entry.id   AF-A0A9E1BFW0-F1
#
_cell.length_a   1.000
_cell.length_b   1.000
_cell.length_c   1.000
_cell.angle_alpha   90.00
_cell.angle_beta   90.00
_cell.angle_gamma   90.00
#
_symmetry.space_group_name_H-M   'P 1'
#
loop_
_entity.id
_entity.type
_entity.pdbx_description
1 polymer ?
#
loop_
_entity_poly.entity_id
_entity_poly.type
_entity_poly.pdbx_seq_one_letter_code
_entity_poly.pdbx_strand_id
1 'polypeptide(L)' 'MTVDLHNHTPLCNHAVGEPIEFVRCAIKAGTKYFGFSDHAPMNYDEAYRMKFEEMQSYEDEI' A
#
# COMPACT_ATOMS: atom_id res chain seq x y z
N MET A 1 6.44 -15.43 -5.85
CA MET A 1 6.27 -14.66 -7.11
C MET A 1 7.59 -14.01 -7.46
N THR A 2 7.92 -13.64 -8.70
CA THR A 2 9.19 -12.91 -8.95
C THR A 2 9.03 -11.41 -8.65
N VAL A 3 7.91 -10.82 -9.05
CA VAL A 3 7.62 -9.39 -8.94
C VAL A 3 6.17 -9.24 -8.48
N ASP A 4 5.93 -8.43 -7.46
CA ASP A 4 4.60 -8.06 -6.96
C ASP A 4 4.59 -6.56 -6.64
N LEU A 5 3.95 -5.75 -7.48
CA LEU A 5 3.98 -4.29 -7.37
C LEU A 5 2.59 -3.68 -7.12
N HIS A 6 1.57 -4.51 -6.92
CA HIS A 6 0.19 -4.06 -6.75
C HIS A 6 -0.31 -4.42 -5.35
N ASN A 7 0.26 -3.73 -4.36
CA ASN A 7 -0.11 -3.90 -2.96
C ASN A 7 -0.66 -2.59 -2.41
N HIS A 8 -1.55 -2.72 -1.44
CA HIS A 8 -2.23 -1.61 -0.77
C HIS A 8 -1.68 -1.38 0.62
N THR A 9 -2.01 -0.23 1.20
CA THR A 9 -1.77 0.09 2.61
C THR A 9 -3.11 0.34 3.30
N PRO A 10 -3.17 0.39 4.64
CA PRO A 10 -4.39 0.75 5.35
C PRO A 10 -4.98 2.12 4.96
N LEU A 11 -4.18 3.01 4.34
CA LEU A 11 -4.64 4.32 3.91
C LEU A 11 -5.74 4.25 2.82
N CYS A 12 -5.91 3.11 2.13
CA CYS A 12 -7.05 2.93 1.25
C CYS A 12 -8.39 2.68 1.95
N ASN A 13 -8.40 2.57 3.28
CA ASN A 13 -9.60 2.36 4.10
C ASN A 13 -10.30 0.99 3.91
N HIS A 14 -9.75 0.09 3.12
CA HIS A 14 -10.32 -1.26 2.91
C HIS A 14 -9.27 -2.39 2.86
N ALA A 15 -8.00 -2.07 3.08
CA ALA A 15 -6.95 -3.03 3.40
C ALA A 15 -6.67 -2.99 4.92
N VAL A 16 -6.14 -4.08 5.46
CA VAL A 16 -5.80 -4.23 6.88
C VAL A 16 -4.39 -4.78 7.03
N GLY A 17 -3.74 -4.46 8.15
CA GLY A 17 -2.37 -4.88 8.47
C GLY A 17 -1.34 -3.79 8.16
N GLU A 18 -0.17 -3.88 8.79
CA GLU A 18 0.88 -2.87 8.66
C GLU A 18 1.70 -3.11 7.38
N PRO A 19 2.13 -2.06 6.64
CA PRO A 19 2.95 -2.23 5.43
C PRO A 19 4.15 -3.17 5.60
N ILE A 20 4.82 -3.10 6.76
CA ILE A 20 5.96 -3.98 7.08
C ILE A 20 5.59 -5.48 7.13
N GLU A 21 4.36 -5.82 7.48
CA GLU A 21 3.90 -7.21 7.52
C GLU A 21 3.78 -7.79 6.11
N PHE A 22 3.36 -6.98 5.15
CA PHE A 22 3.26 -7.35 3.74
C PHE A 22 4.65 -7.64 3.18
N VAL A 23 5.62 -6.76 3.47
CA VAL A 23 7.03 -6.94 3.07
C VAL A 23 7.61 -8.21 3.69
N ARG A 24 7.35 -8.48 4.98
CA ARG A 24 7.80 -9.73 5.65
C ARG A 24 7.20 -10.97 4.99
N CYS A 25 5.92 -10.95 4.65
CA CYS A 25 5.26 -12.02 3.92
C CYS A 25 5.87 -12.22 2.53
N ALA A 26 6.15 -11.14 1.80
CA ALA A 26 6.79 -11.18 0.49
C ALA A 26 8.19 -11.80 0.56
N ILE A 27 9.01 -11.41 1.55
CA ILE A 27 10.32 -12.00 1.81
C ILE A 27 10.19 -13.50 2.08
N LYS A 28 9.28 -13.91 2.97
CA LYS A 28 9.05 -15.32 3.31
C LYS A 28 8.58 -16.13 2.10
N ALA A 29 7.80 -15.52 1.20
CA ALA A 29 7.32 -16.13 -0.03
C ALA A 29 8.37 -16.15 -1.18
N GLY A 30 9.55 -15.58 -0.96
CA GLY A 30 10.62 -15.50 -1.96
C GLY A 30 10.35 -14.50 -3.08
N THR A 31 9.53 -13.47 -2.83
CA THR A 31 9.29 -12.38 -3.78
C THR A 31 10.53 -11.51 -3.93
N LYS A 32 11.03 -11.34 -5.17
CA LYS A 32 12.28 -10.62 -5.43
C LYS A 32 12.09 -9.11 -5.52
N TYR A 33 10.98 -8.67 -6.10
CA TYR A 33 10.64 -7.26 -6.23
C TYR A 33 9.24 -7.06 -5.65
N PHE A 34 9.13 -6.18 -4.66
CA PHE A 34 7.89 -5.87 -3.97
C PHE A 34 7.66 -4.36 -4.00
N GLY A 35 6.41 -3.94 -4.15
CA GLY A 35 6.05 -2.53 -4.14
C GLY A 35 4.57 -2.32 -3.83
N PHE A 36 4.27 -1.12 -3.32
CA PHE A 36 2.91 -0.66 -3.10
C PHE A 36 2.47 0.23 -4.26
N SER A 37 1.19 0.11 -4.62
CA SER A 37 0.50 0.94 -5.62
C SER A 37 -0.90 1.25 -5.09
N ASP A 38 -0.95 2.07 -4.03
CA ASP A 38 -2.20 2.27 -3.31
C ASP A 38 -3.18 3.19 -4.07
N HIS A 39 -4.43 3.27 -3.58
CA HIS A 39 -5.45 4.12 -4.18
C HIS A 39 -5.13 5.60 -4.00
N ALA A 40 -4.80 6.27 -5.11
CA ALA A 40 -4.55 7.70 -5.13
C ALA A 40 -5.75 8.52 -4.61
N PRO A 41 -5.52 9.65 -3.93
CA PRO A 41 -6.58 10.53 -3.45
C PRO A 41 -7.33 11.15 -4.62
N MET A 42 -8.66 11.19 -4.51
CA MET A 42 -9.59 11.77 -5.50
C MET A 42 -10.86 12.25 -4.81
N ASN A 43 -11.55 13.24 -5.39
CA ASN A 43 -12.82 13.78 -4.88
C ASN A 43 -14.03 12.90 -5.26
N TYR A 44 -13.88 11.58 -5.24
CA TYR A 44 -14.94 10.58 -5.41
C TYR A 44 -14.51 9.25 -4.77
N ASP A 45 -15.47 8.43 -4.32
CA ASP A 45 -15.19 7.17 -3.61
C ASP A 45 -14.17 7.33 -2.48
N GLU A 46 -14.28 8.41 -1.70
CA GLU A 46 -13.33 8.75 -0.62
C GLU A 46 -13.21 7.65 0.44
N ALA A 47 -14.24 6.81 0.59
CA ALA A 47 -14.23 5.67 1.50
C ALA A 47 -13.25 4.55 1.12
N TYR A 48 -12.61 4.60 -0.07
CA TYR A 48 -11.75 3.54 -0.60
C TYR A 48 -10.37 4.02 -1.03
N ARG A 49 -9.94 5.19 -0.54
CA ARG A 49 -8.66 5.81 -0.89
C ARG A 49 -8.14 6.68 0.23
N MET A 50 -6.84 6.96 0.19
CA MET A 50 -6.24 7.96 1.07
C MET A 50 -6.76 9.37 0.75
N LYS A 51 -6.64 10.28 1.70
CA LYS A 51 -6.91 11.70 1.54
C LYS A 51 -5.69 12.42 0.95
N PHE A 52 -5.92 13.61 0.41
CA PHE A 52 -4.82 14.43 -0.13
C PHE A 52 -3.78 14.78 0.92
N GLU A 53 -4.20 15.00 2.17
CA GLU A 53 -3.32 15.34 3.29
C GLU A 53 -2.45 14.15 3.75
N GLU A 54 -2.80 12.93 3.37
CA GLU A 54 -2.10 11.69 3.73
C GLU A 54 -1.01 11.30 2.72
N MET A 55 -0.93 12.00 1.58
CA MET A 55 0.05 11.71 0.52
C MET A 55 1.49 11.78 1.01
N GLN A 56 1.84 12.84 1.77
CA GLN A 56 3.21 13.01 2.25
C GLN A 56 3.60 11.89 3.23
N SER A 57 2.70 11.52 4.14
CA SER A 57 2.95 10.39 5.05
C SER A 57 3.11 9.07 4.32
N TYR A 58 2.32 8.85 3.24
CA TYR A 58 2.46 7.66 2.40
C TYR A 58 3.84 7.60 1.73
N GLU A 59 4.28 8.72 1.13
CA GLU A 59 5.59 8.80 0.46
C GLU A 59 6.77 8.70 1.43
N ASP A 60 6.62 9.18 2.67
CA ASP A 60 7.67 9.12 3.69
C ASP A 60 7.81 7.71 4.30
N GLU A 61 6.71 6.96 4.39
CA GLU A 61 6.68 5.63 5.01
C GLU A 61 7.06 4.50 4.05
N ILE A 62 6.71 4.63 2.76
CA ILE A 62 6.77 3.54 1.75
C ILE A 62 7.99 3.67 0.85
#